data_AF-A0A7G8HD82-F1
#
_entry.id   AF-A0A7G8HD82-F1
#
_cell.length_a   1.000
_cell.length_b   1.000
_cell.length_c   1.000
_cell.angle_alpha   90.00
_cell.angle_beta   90.00
_cell.angle_gamma   90.00
#
_symmetry.space_group_name_H-M   'P 1'
#
loop_
_entity.id
_entity.type
_entity.pdbx_description
1 polymer ?
#
loop_
_entity_poly.entity_id
_entity_poly.type
_entity_poly.pdbx_seq_one_letter_code
_entity_poly.pdbx_strand_id
1 'polypeptide(L)'
;MLMGFQRTLAALLLGLPLASASAVVAEDAPLAPEVQRRVAVVVLARRIRGYAAMAKASSDCLVEKGRLQRSQADQALANTLEELGISRGVLVNPLVVAVSPRLQRLLDDSCALGPGQEAEALQLAENEL
;
A
#
# COMPACT_ATOMS: atom_id res chain seq x y z
N MET A 1 48.19 -63.46 -9.48
CA MET A 1 48.62 -63.66 -8.08
C MET A 1 48.36 -62.38 -7.32
N LEU A 2 47.79 -62.48 -6.11
CA LEU A 2 47.30 -61.42 -5.20
C LEU A 2 46.08 -60.64 -5.73
N MET A 3 44.83 -60.83 -5.30
CA MET A 3 44.23 -60.98 -3.96
C MET A 3 44.27 -59.67 -3.15
N GLY A 4 43.08 -59.09 -2.92
CA GLY A 4 42.79 -58.16 -1.83
C GLY A 4 42.50 -56.72 -2.22
N PHE A 5 41.22 -56.32 -2.23
CA PHE A 5 40.77 -55.19 -1.39
C PHE A 5 39.25 -55.22 -1.24
N GLN A 6 38.79 -55.66 -0.06
CA GLN A 6 37.41 -55.53 0.37
C GLN A 6 37.08 -54.06 0.64
N ARG A 7 35.97 -53.56 0.11
CA ARG A 7 35.23 -52.44 0.68
C ARG A 7 33.73 -52.73 0.65
N THR A 8 33.31 -53.41 1.72
CA THR A 8 31.95 -53.39 2.24
C THR A 8 31.60 -51.97 2.68
N LEU A 9 30.52 -51.40 2.12
CA LEU A 9 29.64 -50.42 2.78
C LEU A 9 28.41 -50.16 1.90
N ALA A 10 27.56 -51.17 1.76
CA ALA A 10 26.16 -50.98 1.38
C ALA A 10 25.38 -50.71 2.67
N ALA A 11 25.33 -49.44 3.08
CA ALA A 11 24.53 -48.99 4.20
C ALA A 11 23.34 -48.18 3.67
N LEU A 12 22.19 -48.87 3.62
CA LEU A 12 20.86 -48.37 3.97
C LEU A 12 20.60 -46.85 3.84
N LEU A 13 19.93 -46.47 2.75
CA LEU A 13 19.05 -45.28 2.72
C LEU A 13 17.60 -45.76 2.77
N LEU A 14 17.17 -46.16 3.97
CA LEU A 14 15.76 -46.32 4.32
C LEU A 14 15.20 -44.96 4.75
N GLY A 15 14.08 -44.57 4.14
CA GLY A 15 13.06 -43.75 4.80
C GLY A 15 13.29 -42.24 4.82
N LEU A 16 13.17 -41.58 3.67
CA LEU A 16 12.74 -40.18 3.64
C LEU A 16 11.21 -40.17 3.56
N PRO A 17 10.48 -39.67 4.58
CA PRO A 17 9.06 -39.43 4.41
C PRO A 17 8.94 -38.30 3.40
N LEU A 18 8.22 -38.53 2.29
CA LEU A 18 7.69 -37.43 1.51
C LEU A 18 6.82 -36.60 2.44
N ALA A 19 7.35 -35.47 2.91
CA ALA A 19 6.55 -34.41 3.46
C ALA A 19 5.62 -33.98 2.33
N SER A 20 4.39 -34.49 2.37
CA SER A 20 3.27 -34.00 1.59
C SER A 20 3.06 -32.54 2.01
N ALA A 21 3.72 -31.62 1.30
CA ALA A 21 3.38 -30.23 1.30
C ALA A 21 1.90 -30.15 0.89
N SER A 22 1.03 -30.04 1.88
CA SER A 22 -0.38 -29.77 1.67
C SER A 22 -0.43 -28.40 1.02
N ALA A 23 -0.58 -28.39 -0.31
CA ALA A 23 -0.96 -27.20 -1.03
C ALA A 23 -2.28 -26.75 -0.43
N VAL A 24 -2.23 -25.71 0.40
CA VAL A 24 -3.41 -25.02 0.86
C VAL A 24 -3.93 -24.33 -0.40
N VAL A 25 -4.78 -25.02 -1.14
CA VAL A 25 -5.65 -24.41 -2.13
C VAL A 25 -6.52 -23.47 -1.32
N ALA A 26 -6.14 -22.18 -1.29
CA ALA A 26 -7.05 -21.15 -0.86
C ALA A 26 -8.21 -21.19 -1.86
N GLU A 27 -9.31 -21.82 -1.46
CA GLU A 27 -10.54 -21.72 -2.23
C GLU A 27 -10.92 -20.23 -2.26
N ASP A 28 -10.90 -19.64 -3.45
CA ASP A 28 -11.56 -18.36 -3.78
C ASP A 28 -13.09 -18.53 -3.71
N ALA A 29 -13.60 -19.08 -2.61
CA ALA A 29 -15.01 -19.07 -2.33
C ALA A 29 -15.43 -17.61 -2.13
N PRO A 30 -16.44 -17.12 -2.87
CA PRO A 30 -16.88 -15.74 -2.70
C PRO A 30 -17.27 -15.50 -1.25
N LEU A 31 -16.70 -14.45 -0.64
CA LEU A 31 -16.98 -14.07 0.74
C LEU A 31 -18.49 -13.91 0.95
N ALA A 32 -18.98 -14.18 2.16
CA ALA A 32 -20.37 -13.87 2.50
C ALA A 32 -20.69 -12.39 2.20
N PRO A 33 -21.90 -12.05 1.68
CA PRO A 33 -22.24 -10.68 1.27
C PRO A 33 -21.99 -9.60 2.35
N GLU A 34 -22.19 -9.95 3.61
CA GLU A 34 -21.94 -9.07 4.75
C GLU A 34 -20.45 -8.77 4.91
N VAL A 35 -19.60 -9.78 4.71
CA VAL A 35 -18.14 -9.64 4.75
C VAL A 35 -17.66 -8.82 3.56
N GLN A 36 -18.18 -9.08 2.35
CA GLN A 36 -17.87 -8.28 1.16
C GLN A 36 -18.19 -6.80 1.39
N ARG A 37 -19.36 -6.49 1.94
CA ARG A 37 -19.75 -5.10 2.24
C ARG A 37 -18.80 -4.43 3.24
N ARG A 38 -18.40 -5.14 4.29
CA ARG A 38 -17.44 -4.61 5.27
C ARG A 38 -16.07 -4.35 4.65
N VAL A 39 -15.57 -5.28 3.84
CA VAL A 39 -14.31 -5.10 3.10
C VAL A 39 -14.41 -3.89 2.16
N ALA A 40 -15.52 -3.75 1.42
CA ALA A 40 -15.74 -2.63 0.52
C ALA A 40 -15.70 -1.27 1.26
N VAL A 41 -16.31 -1.18 2.45
CA VAL A 41 -16.26 0.03 3.29
C VAL A 41 -14.82 0.35 3.71
N VAL A 42 -14.05 -0.64 4.13
CA VAL A 42 -12.64 -0.45 4.53
C VAL A 42 -11.79 0.00 3.34
N VAL A 43 -11.94 -0.66 2.19
CA VAL A 43 -11.23 -0.29 0.95
C VAL A 43 -11.60 1.13 0.53
N LEU A 44 -12.88 1.51 0.60
CA LEU A 44 -13.32 2.86 0.28
C LEU A 44 -12.70 3.89 1.25
N ALA A 45 -12.74 3.63 2.56
CA ALA A 45 -12.16 4.52 3.56
C ALA A 45 -10.64 4.69 3.40
N ARG A 46 -9.92 3.63 3.02
CA ARG A 46 -8.50 3.68 2.65
C ARG A 46 -8.28 4.55 1.42
N ARG A 47 -9.06 4.34 0.35
CA ARG A 47 -8.96 5.15 -0.89
C ARG A 47 -9.24 6.63 -0.64
N ILE A 48 -10.26 6.95 0.16
CA ILE A 48 -10.59 8.32 0.55
C ILE A 48 -9.40 8.98 1.27
N ARG A 49 -8.80 8.28 2.24
CA ARG A 49 -7.61 8.79 2.95
C ARG A 49 -6.41 8.93 2.02
N GLY A 50 -6.18 7.97 1.12
CA GLY A 50 -5.13 8.03 0.11
C GLY A 50 -5.25 9.25 -0.79
N TYR A 51 -6.44 9.45 -1.34
CA TYR A 51 -6.74 10.64 -2.13
C TYR A 51 -6.53 11.93 -1.34
N ALA A 52 -7.08 12.02 -0.13
CA ALA A 52 -6.96 13.21 0.70
C ALA A 52 -5.51 13.52 1.09
N ALA A 53 -4.70 12.50 1.40
CA ALA A 53 -3.29 12.67 1.72
C ALA A 53 -2.48 13.14 0.52
N MET A 54 -2.76 12.59 -0.67
CA MET A 54 -2.10 13.02 -1.91
C MET A 54 -2.48 14.46 -2.29
N ALA A 55 -3.77 14.79 -2.23
CA ALA A 55 -4.27 16.13 -2.52
C ALA A 55 -3.71 17.16 -1.52
N LYS A 56 -3.62 16.79 -0.24
CA LYS A 56 -2.95 17.60 0.79
C LYS A 56 -1.48 17.80 0.49
N ALA A 57 -0.75 16.74 0.14
CA ALA A 57 0.67 16.81 -0.22
C ALA A 57 0.92 17.78 -1.40
N SER A 58 0.10 17.69 -2.46
CA SER A 58 0.19 18.61 -3.60
C SER A 58 -0.14 20.06 -3.19
N SER A 59 -1.18 20.25 -2.37
CA SER A 59 -1.56 21.58 -1.86
C SER A 59 -0.44 22.21 -1.02
N ASP A 60 0.15 21.44 -0.09
CA ASP A 60 1.26 21.88 0.75
C ASP A 60 2.52 22.19 -0.09
N CYS A 61 2.83 21.39 -1.11
CA CYS A 61 3.92 21.68 -2.05
C CYS A 61 3.72 23.02 -2.78
N LEU A 62 2.50 23.32 -3.24
CA LEU A 62 2.20 24.59 -3.91
C LEU A 62 2.40 25.78 -2.97
N VAL A 63 2.06 25.62 -1.68
CA VAL A 63 2.30 26.64 -0.65
C VAL A 63 3.79 26.84 -0.42
N GLU A 64 4.56 25.76 -0.25
CA GLU A 64 6.01 25.83 -0.05
C GLU A 64 6.75 26.49 -1.22
N LYS A 65 6.30 26.21 -2.46
CA LYS A 65 6.86 26.82 -3.68
C LYS A 65 6.36 28.26 -3.92
N GLY A 66 5.53 28.81 -3.03
CA GLY A 66 4.99 30.17 -3.14
C GLY A 66 3.97 30.34 -4.29
N ARG A 67 3.44 29.25 -4.83
CA ARG A 67 2.47 29.24 -5.94
C ARG A 67 1.03 29.40 -5.46
N LEU A 68 0.78 29.18 -4.17
CA LEU A 68 -0.53 29.33 -3.53
C LEU A 68 -0.36 29.86 -2.11
N GLN A 69 -1.27 30.73 -1.65
CA GLN A 69 -1.27 31.12 -0.23
C GLN A 69 -1.86 30.00 0.61
N ARG A 70 -1.36 29.81 1.84
CA ARG A 70 -1.85 28.76 2.77
C ARG A 70 -3.38 28.77 2.94
N SER A 71 -3.97 29.95 3.15
CA SER A 71 -5.42 30.08 3.31
C SER A 71 -6.20 29.66 2.06
N GLN A 72 -5.69 29.99 0.88
CA GLN A 72 -6.29 29.58 -0.40
C GLN A 72 -6.15 28.07 -0.62
N ALA A 73 -4.99 27.51 -0.27
CA ALA A 73 -4.70 26.09 -0.36
C ALA A 73 -5.63 25.25 0.51
N ASP A 74 -5.80 25.65 1.77
CA ASP A 74 -6.67 24.97 2.72
C ASP A 74 -8.15 25.08 2.29
N GLN A 75 -8.59 26.25 1.84
CA GLN A 75 -9.96 26.48 1.36
C GLN A 75 -10.27 25.68 0.09
N ALA A 76 -9.39 25.75 -0.92
CA ALA A 76 -9.58 25.06 -2.20
C ALA A 76 -9.61 23.55 -2.01
N LEU A 77 -8.68 23.00 -1.21
CA LEU A 77 -8.64 21.57 -0.91
C LEU A 77 -9.91 21.11 -0.18
N ALA A 78 -10.37 21.87 0.81
CA ALA A 78 -11.61 21.54 1.53
C ALA A 78 -12.82 21.53 0.58
N ASN A 79 -12.93 22.54 -0.30
CA ASN A 79 -14.02 22.61 -1.29
C ASN A 79 -13.97 21.43 -2.27
N THR A 80 -12.80 21.11 -2.83
CA THR A 80 -12.64 19.97 -3.75
C THR A 80 -13.04 18.66 -3.09
N LEU A 81 -12.69 18.44 -1.82
CA LEU A 81 -13.13 17.23 -1.11
C LEU A 81 -14.65 17.17 -0.96
N GLU A 82 -15.28 18.28 -0.60
CA GLU A 82 -16.74 18.33 -0.46
C GLU A 82 -17.48 18.13 -1.78
N GLU A 83 -16.98 18.68 -2.88
CA GLU A 83 -17.50 18.44 -4.24
C GLU A 83 -17.44 16.96 -4.63
N LEU A 84 -16.44 16.22 -4.13
CA LEU A 84 -16.30 14.77 -4.31
C LEU A 84 -17.11 13.94 -3.29
N GLY A 85 -17.90 14.59 -2.42
CA GLY A 85 -18.65 13.93 -1.36
C GLY A 85 -17.79 13.42 -0.21
N ILE A 86 -16.54 13.87 -0.10
CA ILE A 86 -15.61 13.53 0.98
C ILE A 86 -15.68 14.63 2.04
N SER A 87 -15.97 14.27 3.29
CA SER A 87 -15.99 15.23 4.39
C SER A 87 -14.62 15.91 4.56
N ARG A 88 -14.60 17.24 4.66
CA ARG A 88 -13.39 18.02 5.00
C ARG A 88 -12.68 17.54 6.27
N GLY A 89 -13.40 16.86 7.17
CA GLY A 89 -12.85 16.26 8.38
C GLY A 89 -11.79 15.19 8.12
N VAL A 90 -11.72 14.63 6.91
CA VAL A 90 -10.63 13.72 6.52
C VAL A 90 -9.25 14.38 6.59
N LEU A 91 -9.15 15.70 6.41
CA LEU A 91 -7.89 16.43 6.42
C LEU A 91 -7.20 16.46 7.79
N VAL A 92 -7.99 16.33 8.87
CA VAL A 92 -7.49 16.23 10.24
C VAL A 92 -7.36 14.78 10.71
N ASN A 93 -7.60 13.81 9.84
CA ASN A 93 -7.37 12.41 10.16
C ASN A 93 -5.86 12.19 10.46
N PRO A 94 -5.49 11.57 11.60
CA PRO A 94 -4.08 11.43 11.99
C PRO A 94 -3.21 10.74 10.93
N LEU A 95 -3.77 9.77 10.21
CA LEU A 95 -3.03 9.04 9.17
C LEU A 95 -2.80 9.91 7.93
N VAL A 96 -3.80 10.72 7.55
CA VAL A 96 -3.65 11.70 6.46
C VAL A 96 -2.58 12.73 6.82
N VAL A 97 -2.64 13.29 8.03
CA VAL A 97 -1.65 14.26 8.52
C VAL A 97 -0.24 13.68 8.55
N ALA A 98 -0.08 12.42 8.99
CA ALA A 98 1.23 11.77 9.07
C ALA A 98 1.80 11.38 7.70
N VAL A 99 0.96 10.93 6.76
CA VAL A 99 1.42 10.40 5.46
C VAL A 99 1.62 11.51 4.42
N SER A 100 0.86 12.60 4.46
CA SER A 100 0.93 13.67 3.44
C SER A 100 2.35 14.23 3.22
N PRO A 101 3.15 14.55 4.26
CA PRO A 101 4.52 15.04 4.07
C PRO A 101 5.44 14.01 3.39
N ARG A 102 5.15 12.71 3.55
CA ARG A 102 5.92 11.65 2.91
C ARG A 102 5.59 11.54 1.42
N LEU A 103 4.31 11.65 1.07
CA LEU A 103 3.85 11.74 -0.32
C LEU A 103 4.38 13.01 -1.00
N GLN A 104 4.48 14.11 -0.26
CA GLN A 104 5.01 15.38 -0.79
C GLN A 104 6.45 15.26 -1.29
N ARG A 105 7.27 14.40 -0.67
CA ARG A 105 8.66 14.13 -1.12
C ARG A 105 8.74 13.39 -2.46
N LEU A 106 7.63 12.80 -2.90
CA LEU A 106 7.52 12.11 -4.20
C LEU A 106 7.04 13.05 -5.32
N LEU A 107 6.68 14.28 -4.98
CA LEU A 107 6.24 15.28 -5.94
C LEU A 107 7.43 15.90 -6.66
N ASP A 108 7.23 16.21 -7.95
CA ASP A 108 8.17 17.01 -8.72
C ASP A 108 7.98 18.53 -8.46
N ASP A 109 8.73 19.36 -9.19
CA ASP A 109 8.64 20.82 -9.07
C ASP A 109 7.29 21.39 -9.51
N SER A 110 6.49 20.63 -10.25
CA SER A 110 5.13 21.01 -10.61
C SER A 110 4.11 20.73 -9.49
N CYS A 111 4.53 20.08 -8.40
CA CYS A 111 3.70 19.57 -7.30
C CYS A 111 2.74 18.46 -7.72
N ALA A 112 3.12 17.70 -8.76
CA ALA A 112 2.42 16.50 -9.22
C ALA A 112 3.32 15.27 -9.02
N LEU A 113 2.70 14.08 -9.01
CA LEU A 113 3.47 12.85 -9.10
C LEU A 113 4.07 12.77 -10.50
N GLY A 114 5.38 12.58 -10.56
CA GLY A 114 6.02 12.25 -11.82
C GLY A 114 5.71 10.80 -12.22
N PRO A 115 5.91 10.46 -13.51
CA PRO A 115 5.58 9.15 -14.06
C PRO A 115 6.37 7.98 -13.43
N GLY A 116 7.41 8.25 -12.64
CA GLY A 116 8.19 7.22 -11.92
C GLY A 116 7.75 7.01 -10.47
N GLN A 117 6.97 7.93 -9.90
CA GLN A 117 6.66 7.95 -8.46
C GLN A 117 5.25 7.44 -8.13
N GLU A 118 4.40 7.20 -9.12
CA GLU A 118 3.01 6.76 -8.91
C GLU A 118 2.94 5.42 -8.16
N ALA A 119 3.78 4.46 -8.53
CA ALA A 119 3.80 3.14 -7.88
C ALA A 119 4.26 3.24 -6.41
N GLU A 120 5.25 4.09 -6.13
CA GLU A 120 5.75 4.33 -4.77
C GLU A 120 4.69 5.05 -3.93
N ALA A 121 4.01 6.05 -4.49
CA ALA A 121 2.93 6.76 -3.82
C ALA A 121 1.74 5.84 -3.50
N LEU A 122 1.39 4.94 -4.44
CA LEU A 122 0.35 3.95 -4.22
C LEU A 122 0.75 2.97 -3.11
N GLN A 123 1.96 2.43 -3.15
CA GLN A 123 2.45 1.50 -2.14
C GLN A 123 2.50 2.14 -0.75
N LEU A 124 2.92 3.40 -0.67
CA LEU A 124 2.91 4.16 0.58
C LEU A 124 1.47 4.33 1.12
N ALA A 125 0.52 4.68 0.25
CA ALA A 125 -0.89 4.81 0.63
C ALA A 125 -1.51 3.47 1.06
N GLU A 126 -1.18 2.36 0.39
CA GLU A 126 -1.68 1.02 0.73
C GLU A 126 -1.13 0.48 2.06
N ASN A 127 0.07 0.89 2.44
CA ASN A 127 0.70 0.40 3.67
C ASN A 127 0.26 1.20 4.91
N GLU A 128 -0.05 2.48 4.76
CA GLU A 128 -0.15 3.41 5.91
C GLU A 128 -1.52 4.03 6.12
N LEU A 129 -2.39 3.95 5.12
CA LEU A 129 -3.79 4.41 5.20
C LEU A 129 -4.67 3.17 5.23
#